data_AF-A0A843VJZ8-F1
#
_entry.id   AF-A0A843VJZ8-F1
#
_cell.length_a   1.000
_cell.length_b   1.000
_cell.length_c   1.000
_cell.angle_alpha   90.00
_cell.angle_beta   90.00
_cell.angle_gamma   90.00
#
_symmetry.space_group_name_H-M   'P 1'
#
loop_
_entity.id
_entity.type
_entity.pdbx_description
1 polymer ?
#
loop_
_entity_poly.entity_id
_entity_poly.type
_entity_poly.pdbx_seq_one_letter_code
_entity_poly.pdbx_strand_id
1 'polypeptide(L)'
;RWGLGLVPRGAHGTASASGHSVCTRSPPITRWPYICQCPPRGPRPSHPISVDSIAQEEPAIKKGPCDEVASSPCGGRAGRGEAAEEELGRAVQREEDRERFPASGALGKGCTCEMDRSMGNVTTYPTQNGTASAVCNGNRRINVYIWDMDETLILLKSLLDGTYGGSFRGSKDVQKGKEIGKLWETHILEVCDKYFFYQQIENYNEPFLAAVSDYDDGRDLSDYDFFNDGLCDPYDDANKRKLAYRHRIIGQKYAQGLRDVLDEGMIKLWNDLYNLTDSYTDGWLSSARTTLDQILHGRICIADQAGLDNATNFAVPKCENINFLVTSGSLIPSLVKCLLFRFDGLISHENVYSSWEVGKLQCFRWIKERFKGAKVQFCAIGDGIEECRAAEVMQWPFVKVDFCPSGTHRFPGLTKTMLQYYMEVIYGESNAEDGDDI
;
A
#
# COMPACT_ATOMS: atom_id res chain seq x y z
N ARG A 1 13.49 63.53 27.41
CA ARG A 1 12.58 64.70 27.53
C ARG A 1 11.19 64.14 27.81
N TRP A 2 10.73 64.28 29.06
CA TRP A 2 9.34 64.34 29.61
C TRP A 2 8.26 63.43 29.00
N GLY A 3 7.43 62.68 29.73
CA GLY A 3 7.08 62.55 31.15
C GLY A 3 5.95 61.49 31.24
N LEU A 4 5.97 60.55 32.18
CA LEU A 4 5.37 60.59 33.54
C LEU A 4 3.83 60.57 33.61
N GLY A 5 3.34 59.56 34.33
CA GLY A 5 2.18 59.60 35.24
C GLY A 5 0.92 58.92 34.71
N LEU A 6 0.07 58.25 35.50
CA LEU A 6 0.00 57.90 36.92
C LEU A 6 -1.24 56.98 37.05
N VAL A 7 -1.20 55.99 37.94
CA VAL A 7 -2.36 55.19 38.43
C VAL A 7 -2.94 55.95 39.64
N PRO A 8 -4.27 55.97 39.94
CA PRO A 8 -4.85 55.00 40.90
C PRO A 8 -6.36 54.66 40.86
N ARG A 9 -6.65 53.40 41.23
CA ARG A 9 -7.67 52.82 42.16
C ARG A 9 -9.12 53.36 42.27
N GLY A 10 -10.03 52.37 42.37
CA GLY A 10 -11.26 52.34 43.19
C GLY A 10 -12.56 52.47 42.38
N ALA A 11 -13.70 51.86 42.71
CA ALA A 11 -14.14 50.91 43.73
C ALA A 11 -15.55 50.39 43.30
N HIS A 12 -15.99 49.30 43.93
CA HIS A 12 -17.31 48.65 43.99
C HIS A 12 -18.59 49.40 43.54
N GLY A 13 -19.55 48.64 42.98
CA GLY A 13 -20.99 48.91 43.20
C GLY A 13 -21.98 48.50 42.09
N THR A 14 -22.50 47.27 42.18
CA THR A 14 -23.87 46.76 41.89
C THR A 14 -24.89 47.59 41.08
N ALA A 15 -25.49 46.96 40.03
CA ALA A 15 -26.94 46.87 39.71
C ALA A 15 -27.13 46.60 38.19
N SER A 16 -27.60 45.41 37.79
CA SER A 16 -29.00 45.08 37.45
C SER A 16 -29.49 45.51 36.05
N ALA A 17 -29.68 44.49 35.21
CA ALA A 17 -30.70 44.31 34.17
C ALA A 17 -30.72 45.23 32.93
N SER A 18 -30.42 44.65 31.77
CA SER A 18 -31.38 44.56 30.66
C SER A 18 -30.81 43.64 29.57
N GLY A 19 -31.58 42.61 29.23
CA GLY A 19 -31.16 41.59 28.27
C GLY A 19 -31.07 42.15 26.86
N HIS A 20 -30.05 41.71 26.13
CA HIS A 20 -30.05 41.65 24.67
C HIS A 20 -29.43 40.30 24.29
N SER A 21 -30.23 39.48 23.63
CA SER A 21 -29.81 38.25 22.95
C SER A 21 -28.83 38.62 21.84
N VAL A 22 -27.59 38.16 21.94
CA VAL A 22 -26.67 38.15 20.80
C VAL A 22 -26.15 36.73 20.66
N CYS A 23 -26.60 36.06 19.59
CA CYS A 23 -26.03 34.83 19.08
C CYS A 23 -24.52 35.03 18.86
N THR A 24 -23.69 34.52 19.76
CA THR A 24 -22.28 34.28 19.46
C THR A 24 -22.20 32.99 18.67
N ARG A 25 -22.21 33.15 17.34
CA ARG A 25 -21.76 32.12 16.41
C ARG A 25 -20.34 31.71 16.81
N SER A 26 -20.17 30.46 17.19
CA SER A 26 -18.86 29.80 17.22
C SER A 26 -18.20 29.99 15.84
N PRO A 27 -16.93 30.39 15.76
CA PRO A 27 -16.24 30.42 14.48
C PRO A 27 -16.13 28.99 13.95
N PRO A 28 -16.27 28.77 12.63
CA PRO A 28 -16.07 27.44 12.07
C PRO A 28 -14.60 27.04 12.26
N ILE A 29 -14.40 25.85 12.82
CA ILE A 29 -13.11 25.16 12.87
C ILE A 29 -12.74 24.81 11.42
N THR A 30 -12.18 25.76 10.70
CA THR A 30 -11.55 25.55 9.39
C THR A 30 -10.04 25.58 9.57
N ARG A 31 -9.46 24.43 9.90
CA ARG A 31 -8.11 23.96 9.51
C ARG A 31 -7.73 22.75 10.37
N TRP A 32 -7.96 21.57 9.81
CA TRP A 32 -7.22 20.38 10.19
C TRP A 32 -5.73 20.63 9.88
N PRO A 33 -4.79 20.21 10.75
CA PRO A 33 -3.37 20.32 10.43
C PRO A 33 -3.04 19.29 9.34
N TYR A 34 -3.20 19.72 8.09
CA TYR A 34 -2.69 19.04 6.92
C TYR A 34 -1.16 18.96 7.01
N ILE A 35 -0.61 17.81 7.38
CA ILE A 35 0.78 17.45 7.08
C ILE A 35 0.78 16.67 5.76
N CYS A 36 0.34 17.34 4.70
CA CYS A 36 0.60 16.94 3.32
C CYS A 36 1.47 18.03 2.71
N GLN A 37 2.79 17.96 2.93
CA GLN A 37 3.73 18.77 2.16
C GLN A 37 3.88 18.15 0.77
N CYS A 38 2.90 18.40 -0.10
CA CYS A 38 3.11 18.30 -1.54
C CYS A 38 3.75 19.61 -2.03
N PRO A 39 4.79 19.59 -2.88
CA PRO A 39 5.42 20.81 -3.37
C PRO A 39 4.43 21.61 -4.25
N PRO A 40 4.38 22.95 -4.13
CA PRO A 40 3.53 23.79 -4.98
C PRO A 40 4.05 23.77 -6.43
N ARG A 41 3.11 23.72 -7.40
CA ARG A 41 3.42 23.90 -8.82
C ARG A 41 4.05 25.28 -9.03
N GLY A 42 5.28 25.31 -9.56
CA GLY A 42 5.97 26.54 -9.93
C GLY A 42 5.23 27.35 -11.01
N PRO A 43 5.53 28.66 -11.14
CA PRO A 43 4.83 29.53 -12.08
C PRO A 43 5.16 29.18 -13.53
N ARG A 44 4.15 29.21 -14.41
CA ARG A 44 4.32 29.07 -15.86
C ARG A 44 4.99 30.34 -16.43
N PRO A 45 5.99 30.23 -17.32
CA PRO A 45 6.44 31.37 -18.11
C PRO A 45 5.45 31.64 -19.25
N SER A 46 5.02 32.89 -19.33
CA SER A 46 4.34 33.51 -20.46
C SER A 46 5.38 33.95 -21.50
N HIS A 47 5.26 33.54 -22.77
CA HIS A 47 5.43 34.37 -23.99
C HIS A 47 5.22 33.51 -25.27
N PRO A 48 4.74 34.10 -26.39
CA PRO A 48 4.22 33.38 -27.55
C PRO A 48 5.30 33.06 -28.58
N ILE A 49 5.20 31.91 -29.25
CA ILE A 49 6.08 31.53 -30.37
C ILE A 49 5.29 31.66 -31.69
N SER A 50 5.88 32.40 -32.62
CA SER A 50 5.43 32.63 -34.00
C SER A 50 5.69 31.40 -34.87
N VAL A 51 4.78 31.16 -35.80
CA VAL A 51 4.86 30.13 -36.84
C VAL A 51 5.65 30.70 -38.02
N ASP A 52 6.60 29.95 -38.58
CA ASP A 52 6.94 30.00 -40.01
C ASP A 52 7.78 28.78 -40.45
N SER A 53 7.25 28.11 -41.48
CA SER A 53 7.88 27.43 -42.64
C SER A 53 9.09 26.50 -42.47
N ILE A 54 8.98 25.26 -43.01
CA ILE A 54 9.54 24.86 -44.32
C ILE A 54 9.21 23.36 -44.57
N ALA A 55 8.79 23.07 -45.80
CA ALA A 55 8.48 21.75 -46.36
C ALA A 55 9.72 21.07 -46.96
N GLN A 56 9.71 19.73 -47.06
CA GLN A 56 10.23 18.89 -48.16
C GLN A 56 10.17 17.41 -47.72
N GLU A 57 9.26 16.60 -48.29
CA GLU A 57 9.38 15.71 -49.47
C GLU A 57 9.57 14.22 -49.10
N GLU A 58 8.58 13.39 -49.44
CA GLU A 58 8.67 11.92 -49.52
C GLU A 58 9.39 11.49 -50.83
N PRO A 59 9.70 10.18 -51.02
CA PRO A 59 8.73 9.39 -51.79
C PRO A 59 8.50 7.94 -51.32
N ALA A 60 7.29 7.49 -51.63
CA ALA A 60 6.69 6.18 -51.41
C ALA A 60 7.20 5.05 -52.32
N ILE A 61 7.09 3.78 -51.85
CA ILE A 61 7.01 2.59 -52.73
C ILE A 61 5.94 1.58 -52.22
N LYS A 62 4.82 1.59 -52.95
CA LYS A 62 3.90 0.51 -53.43
C LYS A 62 3.56 -0.73 -52.57
N LYS A 63 2.25 -0.90 -52.36
CA LYS A 63 1.53 -2.17 -52.04
C LYS A 63 1.15 -2.95 -53.32
N GLY A 64 1.00 -4.27 -53.18
CA GLY A 64 0.35 -5.21 -54.10
C GLY A 64 0.18 -6.62 -53.46
N PRO A 65 -0.77 -7.47 -53.90
CA PRO A 65 -1.84 -7.97 -53.01
C PRO A 65 -1.89 -9.50 -52.72
N CYS A 66 -2.79 -9.80 -51.76
CA CYS A 66 -3.53 -11.02 -51.33
C CYS A 66 -3.29 -12.39 -51.99
N ASP A 67 -3.37 -13.46 -51.17
CA ASP A 67 -4.25 -14.63 -51.39
C ASP A 67 -4.47 -15.45 -50.10
N GLU A 68 -5.73 -15.88 -49.88
CA GLU A 68 -6.19 -16.85 -48.87
C GLU A 68 -6.00 -18.29 -49.36
N VAL A 69 -5.50 -19.20 -48.52
CA VAL A 69 -5.92 -20.63 -48.52
C VAL A 69 -5.79 -21.22 -47.11
N ALA A 70 -6.87 -21.83 -46.62
CA ALA A 70 -6.95 -22.60 -45.38
C ALA A 70 -6.36 -24.02 -45.52
N SER A 71 -5.71 -24.53 -44.46
CA SER A 71 -5.75 -25.95 -44.04
C SER A 71 -4.87 -26.20 -42.79
N SER A 72 -5.46 -26.81 -41.75
CA SER A 72 -4.70 -27.57 -40.73
C SER A 72 -4.26 -28.92 -41.31
N PRO A 73 -3.16 -29.53 -40.80
CA PRO A 73 -3.35 -30.51 -39.71
C PRO A 73 -2.23 -30.53 -38.66
N CYS A 74 -2.54 -31.20 -37.54
CA CYS A 74 -1.70 -31.47 -36.38
C CYS A 74 -0.35 -32.13 -36.72
N GLY A 75 0.71 -31.73 -36.00
CA GLY A 75 2.00 -32.41 -35.95
C GLY A 75 2.93 -31.67 -34.97
N GLY A 76 3.39 -32.36 -33.93
CA GLY A 76 4.06 -31.74 -32.79
C GLY A 76 5.55 -31.44 -32.94
N ARG A 77 6.05 -30.87 -31.83
CA ARG A 77 7.43 -30.89 -31.29
C ARG A 77 8.25 -29.60 -31.43
N ALA A 78 8.73 -29.19 -30.26
CA ALA A 78 9.95 -28.42 -29.95
C ALA A 78 10.04 -26.98 -30.48
N GLY A 79 9.92 -26.02 -29.56
CA GLY A 79 10.25 -24.61 -29.78
C GLY A 79 9.31 -23.65 -29.05
N ARG A 80 9.29 -23.69 -27.71
CA ARG A 80 8.55 -22.70 -26.89
C ARG A 80 9.31 -22.40 -25.59
N GLY A 81 10.56 -21.98 -25.73
CA GLY A 81 11.33 -21.35 -24.64
C GLY A 81 11.42 -19.85 -24.84
N GLU A 82 11.81 -19.41 -26.04
CA GLU A 82 12.11 -17.99 -26.31
C GLU A 82 10.89 -17.09 -26.56
N ALA A 83 9.73 -17.64 -26.95
CA ALA A 83 8.53 -16.82 -27.20
C ALA A 83 7.77 -16.41 -25.92
N ALA A 84 7.96 -17.14 -24.81
CA ALA A 84 7.30 -16.84 -23.54
C ALA A 84 8.04 -15.75 -22.74
N GLU A 85 9.37 -15.66 -22.86
CA GLU A 85 10.19 -14.59 -22.25
C GLU A 85 9.90 -13.22 -22.88
N GLU A 86 9.59 -13.15 -24.18
CA GLU A 86 9.31 -11.88 -24.89
C GLU A 86 7.88 -11.36 -24.63
N GLU A 87 6.92 -12.22 -24.30
CA GLU A 87 5.51 -11.83 -24.10
C GLU A 87 5.20 -11.35 -22.67
N LEU A 88 5.94 -11.82 -21.66
CA LEU A 88 5.80 -11.42 -20.25
C LEU A 88 6.65 -10.19 -19.88
N GLY A 89 7.79 -9.99 -20.56
CA GLY A 89 8.49 -8.70 -20.52
C GLY A 89 7.57 -7.53 -20.91
N ARG A 90 6.59 -7.77 -21.80
CA ARG A 90 5.55 -6.80 -22.19
C ARG A 90 4.38 -6.71 -21.20
N ALA A 91 4.25 -7.61 -20.24
CA ALA A 91 3.25 -7.54 -19.15
C ALA A 91 3.78 -6.66 -18.01
N VAL A 92 5.05 -6.86 -17.63
CA VAL A 92 5.77 -5.96 -16.72
C VAL A 92 5.92 -4.56 -17.34
N GLN A 93 6.27 -4.45 -18.63
CA GLN A 93 6.22 -3.15 -19.32
C GLN A 93 4.80 -2.55 -19.41
N ARG A 94 3.74 -3.37 -19.38
CA ARG A 94 2.35 -2.89 -19.35
C ARG A 94 1.94 -2.36 -17.98
N GLU A 95 2.51 -2.87 -16.88
CA GLU A 95 2.47 -2.20 -15.57
C GLU A 95 3.19 -0.84 -15.63
N GLU A 96 4.29 -0.74 -16.39
CA GLU A 96 5.12 0.47 -16.49
C GLU A 96 4.55 1.58 -17.42
N ASP A 97 3.98 1.23 -18.58
CA ASP A 97 3.54 2.19 -19.61
C ASP A 97 2.25 2.94 -19.23
N ARG A 98 1.43 2.38 -18.32
CA ARG A 98 0.14 3.00 -17.93
C ARG A 98 0.28 4.08 -16.86
N GLU A 99 1.44 4.17 -16.20
CA GLU A 99 1.74 5.18 -15.18
C GLU A 99 2.51 6.42 -15.73
N ARG A 100 2.90 6.43 -17.01
CA ARG A 100 3.68 7.51 -17.63
C ARG A 100 2.79 8.43 -18.49
N PHE A 101 2.21 9.46 -17.86
CA PHE A 101 1.38 10.52 -18.49
C PHE A 101 2.02 11.22 -19.72
N PRO A 102 1.23 12.01 -20.48
CA PRO A 102 1.47 13.45 -20.34
C PRO A 102 0.21 14.32 -20.26
N ALA A 103 0.32 15.39 -19.48
CA ALA A 103 -0.53 16.57 -19.58
C ALA A 103 -0.16 17.37 -20.85
N SER A 104 -1.13 17.62 -21.73
CA SER A 104 -1.47 18.91 -22.38
C SER A 104 -1.95 18.74 -23.82
N GLY A 105 -3.18 19.23 -24.09
CA GLY A 105 -3.52 19.87 -25.36
C GLY A 105 -4.44 19.13 -26.32
N ALA A 106 -5.75 19.15 -26.07
CA ALA A 106 -6.74 19.17 -27.16
C ALA A 106 -7.97 19.99 -26.73
N LEU A 107 -8.15 21.13 -27.38
CA LEU A 107 -9.31 22.02 -27.26
C LEU A 107 -10.47 21.42 -28.08
N GLY A 108 -11.68 21.41 -27.49
CA GLY A 108 -12.95 21.52 -28.23
C GLY A 108 -13.74 20.22 -28.41
N LYS A 109 -14.77 20.01 -27.59
CA LYS A 109 -16.17 20.46 -27.78
C LYS A 109 -17.00 19.89 -26.63
N GLY A 110 -17.91 20.71 -26.12
CA GLY A 110 -18.65 20.43 -24.89
C GLY A 110 -19.54 19.20 -24.96
N CYS A 111 -19.56 18.44 -23.86
CA CYS A 111 -20.68 17.59 -23.49
C CYS A 111 -20.90 17.80 -21.99
N THR A 112 -22.06 18.35 -21.66
CA THR A 112 -22.66 18.33 -20.33
C THR A 112 -22.90 16.88 -19.93
N CYS A 113 -22.22 16.40 -18.89
CA CYS A 113 -22.57 15.12 -18.28
C CYS A 113 -23.68 15.35 -17.24
N GLU A 114 -24.92 15.12 -17.69
CA GLU A 114 -26.01 14.70 -16.82
C GLU A 114 -25.56 13.50 -15.99
N MET A 115 -25.98 13.47 -14.72
CA MET A 115 -25.86 12.32 -13.85
C MET A 115 -26.71 11.18 -14.41
N ASP A 116 -26.11 10.30 -15.19
CA ASP A 116 -26.75 9.02 -15.50
C ASP A 116 -26.30 7.96 -14.50
N ARG A 117 -27.29 7.42 -13.78
CA ARG A 117 -27.17 6.33 -12.83
C ARG A 117 -27.04 5.04 -13.61
N SER A 118 -25.81 4.61 -13.89
CA SER A 118 -25.53 3.21 -14.23
C SER A 118 -24.66 2.61 -13.14
N MET A 119 -25.30 1.93 -12.19
CA MET A 119 -24.63 1.03 -11.25
C MET A 119 -23.95 -0.08 -12.05
N GLY A 120 -22.65 0.07 -12.32
CA GLY A 120 -21.79 -1.06 -12.64
C GLY A 120 -21.70 -1.98 -11.42
N ASN A 121 -21.84 -3.29 -11.63
CA ASN A 121 -21.81 -4.32 -10.59
C ASN A 121 -20.62 -4.12 -9.65
N VAL A 122 -20.87 -3.58 -8.47
CA VAL A 122 -19.94 -3.66 -7.35
C VAL A 122 -19.95 -5.12 -6.92
N THR A 123 -18.89 -5.86 -7.20
CA THR A 123 -18.67 -7.18 -6.62
C THR A 123 -18.57 -6.99 -5.10
N THR A 124 -19.68 -7.21 -4.41
CA THR A 124 -19.74 -7.19 -2.95
C THR A 124 -19.06 -8.44 -2.43
N TYR A 125 -17.81 -8.29 -1.98
CA TYR A 125 -17.13 -9.35 -1.25
C TYR A 125 -17.79 -9.54 0.13
N PRO A 126 -18.03 -10.79 0.56
CA PRO A 126 -18.56 -11.09 1.88
C PRO A 126 -17.66 -10.48 2.96
N THR A 127 -18.26 -9.76 3.90
CA THR A 127 -17.55 -9.29 5.10
C THR A 127 -17.18 -10.51 5.93
N GLN A 128 -15.87 -10.77 6.09
CA GLN A 128 -15.40 -11.88 6.90
C GLN A 128 -15.93 -11.78 8.33
N ASN A 129 -16.62 -12.83 8.78
CA ASN A 129 -16.75 -13.20 10.19
C ASN A 129 -15.71 -14.27 10.56
N GLY A 130 -14.49 -14.12 10.03
CA GLY A 130 -13.34 -14.97 10.37
C GLY A 130 -12.75 -14.55 11.72
N THR A 131 -12.60 -15.52 12.61
CA THR A 131 -12.18 -15.50 14.02
C THR A 131 -11.08 -14.49 14.40
N ALA A 132 -11.44 -13.22 14.50
CA ALA A 132 -11.04 -12.40 15.64
C ALA A 132 -12.31 -12.16 16.46
N SER A 133 -12.78 -13.18 17.19
CA SER A 133 -13.68 -12.92 18.32
C SER A 133 -12.84 -12.22 19.38
N ALA A 134 -12.55 -10.94 19.15
CA ALA A 134 -12.15 -10.02 20.19
C ALA A 134 -13.39 -9.88 21.06
N VAL A 135 -13.52 -10.77 22.04
CA VAL A 135 -14.32 -10.51 23.23
C VAL A 135 -13.95 -9.09 23.65
N CYS A 136 -14.90 -8.19 23.48
CA CYS A 136 -14.77 -6.76 23.70
C CYS A 136 -14.61 -6.54 25.21
N ASN A 137 -13.39 -6.76 25.69
CA ASN A 137 -12.98 -6.20 26.95
C ASN A 137 -12.81 -4.70 26.68
N GLY A 138 -13.72 -3.87 27.21
CA GLY A 138 -13.90 -2.45 26.86
C GLY A 138 -12.69 -1.52 27.11
N ASN A 139 -11.50 -2.07 27.37
CA ASN A 139 -10.29 -1.34 27.71
C ASN A 139 -9.10 -1.61 26.75
N ARG A 140 -9.31 -2.28 25.60
CA ARG A 140 -8.23 -2.61 24.64
C ARG A 140 -8.26 -1.69 23.41
N ARG A 141 -7.25 -0.82 23.27
CA ARG A 141 -7.03 0.01 22.07
C ARG A 141 -6.25 -0.77 21.02
N ILE A 142 -6.64 -0.66 19.76
CA ILE A 142 -5.95 -1.30 18.63
C ILE A 142 -5.37 -0.22 17.73
N ASN A 143 -4.10 -0.33 17.40
CA ASN A 143 -3.45 0.52 16.40
C ASN A 143 -3.16 -0.32 15.15
N VAL A 144 -3.63 0.15 14.00
CA VAL A 144 -3.49 -0.51 12.71
C VAL A 144 -2.59 0.33 11.83
N TYR A 145 -1.47 -0.25 11.40
CA TYR A 145 -0.50 0.40 10.51
C TYR A 145 -0.67 -0.22 9.12
N ILE A 146 -1.04 0.60 8.14
CA ILE A 146 -1.30 0.18 6.77
C ILE A 146 -0.14 0.66 5.92
N TRP A 147 0.70 -0.29 5.49
CA TRP A 147 1.90 -0.05 4.72
C TRP A 147 1.65 -0.23 3.24
N ASP A 148 2.24 0.63 2.42
CA ASP A 148 2.55 0.32 1.03
C ASP A 148 3.78 -0.59 0.93
N MET A 149 3.92 -1.29 -0.19
CA MET A 149 5.02 -2.23 -0.43
C MET A 149 6.16 -1.59 -1.22
N ASP A 150 5.95 -1.39 -2.52
CA ASP A 150 6.97 -0.94 -3.46
C ASP A 150 7.32 0.54 -3.19
N GLU A 151 8.61 0.86 -3.20
CA GLU A 151 9.17 2.18 -2.84
C GLU A 151 8.90 2.68 -1.41
N THR A 152 8.32 1.82 -0.57
CA THR A 152 8.05 2.07 0.85
C THR A 152 8.75 1.06 1.75
N LEU A 153 8.31 -0.21 1.74
CA LEU A 153 8.95 -1.29 2.51
C LEU A 153 10.13 -1.92 1.75
N ILE A 154 10.02 -1.96 0.42
CA ILE A 154 11.05 -2.47 -0.48
C ILE A 154 11.39 -1.43 -1.54
N LEU A 155 12.57 -1.52 -2.13
CA LEU A 155 12.98 -0.72 -3.28
C LEU A 155 13.18 -1.67 -4.45
N LEU A 156 12.36 -1.57 -5.49
CA LEU A 156 12.43 -2.48 -6.63
C LEU A 156 12.37 -1.71 -7.94
N LYS A 157 11.31 -0.93 -8.15
CA LYS A 157 11.15 -0.08 -9.33
C LYS A 157 12.29 0.93 -9.43
N SER A 158 12.64 1.57 -8.32
CA SER A 158 13.73 2.54 -8.25
C SER A 158 15.12 1.93 -8.45
N LEU A 159 15.28 0.62 -8.18
CA LEU A 159 16.48 -0.13 -8.55
C LEU A 159 16.48 -0.42 -10.05
N LEU A 160 15.38 -0.93 -10.60
CA LEU A 160 15.24 -1.29 -12.02
C LEU A 160 15.45 -0.10 -12.96
N ASP A 161 14.85 1.05 -12.64
CA ASP A 161 14.98 2.27 -13.45
C ASP A 161 16.27 3.06 -13.15
N GLY A 162 16.91 2.78 -12.01
CA GLY A 162 18.15 3.40 -11.54
C GLY A 162 17.94 4.73 -10.80
N THR A 163 16.69 5.14 -10.53
CA THR A 163 16.36 6.38 -9.84
C THR A 163 16.83 6.38 -8.39
N TYR A 164 16.84 5.23 -7.71
CA TYR A 164 17.41 5.11 -6.37
C TYR A 164 18.86 5.56 -6.38
N GLY A 165 19.73 4.88 -7.14
CA GLY A 165 21.16 5.23 -7.23
C GLY A 165 21.39 6.66 -7.73
N GLY A 166 20.60 7.11 -8.70
CA GLY A 166 20.68 8.46 -9.26
C GLY A 166 20.42 9.57 -8.23
N SER A 167 19.57 9.32 -7.22
CA SER A 167 19.24 10.30 -6.17
C SER A 167 20.42 10.63 -5.24
N PHE A 168 21.46 9.78 -5.19
CA PHE A 168 22.62 9.93 -4.31
C PHE A 168 23.78 10.73 -4.92
N ARG A 169 23.52 11.53 -5.96
CA ARG A 169 24.49 12.46 -6.57
C ARG A 169 25.84 11.80 -6.93
N GLY A 170 25.78 10.56 -7.43
CA GLY A 170 26.94 9.80 -7.90
C GLY A 170 27.69 9.01 -6.82
N SER A 171 27.24 9.01 -5.56
CA SER A 171 27.87 8.16 -4.53
C SER A 171 27.47 6.68 -4.60
N LYS A 172 26.47 6.34 -5.40
CA LYS A 172 26.04 4.96 -5.67
C LYS A 172 26.28 4.58 -7.13
N ASP A 173 26.71 3.35 -7.33
CA ASP A 173 26.81 2.73 -8.65
C ASP A 173 25.39 2.41 -9.16
N VAL A 174 24.91 3.20 -10.12
CA VAL A 174 23.56 3.04 -10.70
C VAL A 174 23.44 1.70 -11.43
N GLN A 175 24.47 1.28 -12.16
CA GLN A 175 24.41 0.07 -12.97
C GLN A 175 24.28 -1.18 -12.08
N LYS A 176 25.06 -1.22 -10.98
CA LYS A 176 24.93 -2.26 -9.96
C LYS A 176 23.52 -2.31 -9.36
N GLY A 177 22.90 -1.16 -9.09
CA GLY A 177 21.52 -1.09 -8.60
C GLY A 177 20.52 -1.73 -9.57
N LYS A 178 20.63 -1.42 -10.86
CA LYS A 178 19.78 -2.00 -11.92
C LYS A 178 19.96 -3.50 -12.05
N GLU A 179 21.19 -4.01 -11.92
CA GLU A 179 21.47 -5.44 -11.92
C GLU A 179 20.83 -6.16 -10.73
N ILE A 180 20.91 -5.57 -9.53
CA ILE A 180 20.21 -6.09 -8.34
C ILE A 180 18.69 -6.13 -8.59
N GLY A 181 18.11 -5.06 -9.13
CA GLY A 181 16.68 -4.99 -9.45
C GLY A 181 16.25 -6.09 -10.41
N LYS A 182 17.02 -6.33 -11.48
CA LYS A 182 16.75 -7.39 -12.46
C LYS A 182 16.81 -8.78 -11.85
N LEU A 183 17.80 -9.04 -10.98
CA LEU A 183 17.90 -10.33 -10.27
C LEU A 183 16.65 -10.57 -9.40
N TRP A 184 16.15 -9.54 -8.72
CA TRP A 184 14.91 -9.65 -7.95
C TRP A 184 13.70 -9.93 -8.83
N GLU A 185 13.53 -9.18 -9.92
CA GLU A 185 12.43 -9.39 -10.87
C GLU A 185 12.39 -10.83 -11.38
N THR A 186 13.54 -11.34 -11.85
CA THR A 186 13.67 -12.74 -12.29
C THR A 186 13.27 -13.72 -11.19
N HIS A 187 13.84 -13.60 -9.99
CA HIS A 187 13.56 -14.57 -8.93
C HIS A 187 12.15 -14.47 -8.34
N ILE A 188 11.56 -13.28 -8.28
CA ILE A 188 10.16 -13.10 -7.87
C ILE A 188 9.26 -13.88 -8.83
N LEU A 189 9.44 -13.71 -10.14
CA LEU A 189 8.65 -14.40 -11.16
C LEU A 189 8.86 -15.92 -11.12
N GLU A 190 10.11 -16.38 -11.05
CA GLU A 190 10.43 -17.81 -10.93
C GLU A 190 9.73 -18.46 -9.73
N VAL A 191 9.73 -17.78 -8.58
CA VAL A 191 9.06 -18.29 -7.37
C VAL A 191 7.54 -18.28 -7.53
N CYS A 192 6.98 -17.22 -8.12
CA CYS A 192 5.55 -17.11 -8.40
C CYS A 192 5.04 -18.28 -9.24
N ASP A 193 5.72 -18.57 -10.36
CA ASP A 193 5.30 -19.60 -11.29
C ASP A 193 5.53 -21.00 -10.74
N LYS A 194 6.70 -21.25 -10.16
CA LYS A 194 7.09 -22.60 -9.73
C LYS A 194 6.35 -23.05 -8.46
N TYR A 195 6.04 -22.13 -7.55
CA TYR A 195 5.55 -22.48 -6.22
C TYR A 195 4.18 -21.90 -5.85
N PHE A 196 3.73 -20.85 -6.53
CA PHE A 196 2.50 -20.13 -6.17
C PHE A 196 1.44 -20.12 -7.28
N PHE A 197 1.54 -21.06 -8.23
CA PHE A 197 0.57 -21.28 -9.30
C PHE A 197 0.34 -20.06 -10.20
N TYR A 198 1.23 -19.07 -10.20
CA TYR A 198 0.95 -17.76 -10.78
C TYR A 198 0.58 -17.85 -12.27
N GLN A 199 1.34 -18.59 -13.08
CA GLN A 199 1.00 -18.90 -14.47
C GLN A 199 -0.43 -19.44 -14.68
N GLN A 200 -1.00 -20.16 -13.71
CA GLN A 200 -2.37 -20.69 -13.80
C GLN A 200 -3.43 -19.67 -13.40
N ILE A 201 -3.10 -18.72 -12.51
CA ILE A 201 -4.08 -17.84 -11.85
C ILE A 201 -3.86 -16.33 -12.05
N GLU A 202 -2.89 -15.92 -12.87
CA GLU A 202 -2.57 -14.52 -13.13
C GLU A 202 -3.79 -13.70 -13.59
N ASN A 203 -4.66 -14.30 -14.41
CA ASN A 203 -5.88 -13.64 -14.91
C ASN A 203 -7.04 -13.63 -13.91
N TYR A 204 -6.87 -14.19 -12.71
CA TYR A 204 -7.88 -14.27 -11.66
C TYR A 204 -7.40 -13.58 -10.39
N ASN A 205 -6.84 -12.38 -10.53
CA ASN A 205 -6.35 -11.63 -9.39
C ASN A 205 -7.52 -11.24 -8.47
N GLU A 206 -7.40 -11.55 -7.18
CA GLU A 206 -8.36 -11.12 -6.16
C GLU A 206 -7.71 -10.14 -5.18
N PRO A 207 -8.48 -9.27 -4.51
CA PRO A 207 -7.90 -8.29 -3.59
C PRO A 207 -7.23 -8.90 -2.35
N PHE A 208 -7.64 -10.09 -1.91
CA PHE A 208 -7.05 -10.83 -0.79
C PHE A 208 -7.42 -12.31 -0.90
N LEU A 209 -6.63 -13.22 -0.30
CA LEU A 209 -6.79 -14.67 -0.50
C LEU A 209 -8.20 -15.19 -0.19
N ALA A 210 -8.79 -14.69 0.89
CA ALA A 210 -10.11 -15.09 1.35
C ALA A 210 -11.29 -14.51 0.54
N ALA A 211 -11.04 -13.71 -0.50
CA ALA A 211 -12.09 -13.15 -1.36
C ALA A 211 -12.99 -14.23 -2.02
N VAL A 212 -12.43 -15.42 -2.24
CA VAL A 212 -13.12 -16.59 -2.81
C VAL A 212 -13.34 -17.72 -1.79
N SER A 213 -13.15 -17.46 -0.50
CA SER A 213 -13.22 -18.50 0.54
C SER A 213 -14.62 -19.14 0.66
N ASP A 214 -15.69 -18.42 0.33
CA ASP A 214 -17.06 -18.95 0.31
C ASP A 214 -17.27 -20.09 -0.70
N TYR A 215 -16.38 -20.22 -1.69
CA TYR A 215 -16.42 -21.29 -2.67
C TYR A 215 -15.63 -22.53 -2.25
N ASP A 216 -14.77 -22.44 -1.23
CA ASP A 216 -14.00 -23.57 -0.71
C ASP A 216 -14.92 -24.49 0.12
N ASP A 217 -15.01 -25.76 -0.25
CA ASP A 217 -15.78 -26.77 0.48
C ASP A 217 -15.00 -27.51 1.56
N GLY A 218 -13.74 -27.12 1.80
CA GLY A 218 -12.89 -27.75 2.80
C GLY A 218 -12.38 -29.13 2.40
N ARG A 219 -12.45 -29.50 1.10
CA ARG A 219 -11.85 -30.73 0.58
C ARG A 219 -10.37 -30.85 0.99
N ASP A 220 -9.94 -32.06 1.35
CA ASP A 220 -8.51 -32.36 1.50
C ASP A 220 -7.81 -32.25 0.14
N LEU A 221 -6.72 -31.47 0.10
CA LEU A 221 -5.99 -31.14 -1.13
C LEU A 221 -4.66 -31.90 -1.23
N SER A 222 -4.38 -32.81 -0.30
CA SER A 222 -3.10 -33.55 -0.25
C SER A 222 -2.85 -34.41 -1.50
N ASP A 223 -3.91 -34.90 -2.15
CA ASP A 223 -3.87 -35.69 -3.40
C ASP A 223 -4.47 -34.93 -4.60
N TYR A 224 -4.73 -33.63 -4.46
CA TYR A 224 -5.38 -32.84 -5.50
C TYR A 224 -4.42 -32.46 -6.62
N ASP A 225 -4.77 -32.83 -7.86
CA ASP A 225 -3.98 -32.51 -9.04
C ASP A 225 -4.34 -31.13 -9.61
N PHE A 226 -3.63 -30.10 -9.15
CA PHE A 226 -3.78 -28.72 -9.63
C PHE A 226 -3.42 -28.54 -11.11
N PHE A 227 -2.63 -29.42 -11.72
CA PHE A 227 -2.24 -29.28 -13.12
C PHE A 227 -3.33 -29.76 -14.08
N ASN A 228 -4.18 -30.69 -13.63
CA ASN A 228 -5.21 -31.32 -14.46
C ASN A 228 -6.64 -31.09 -13.93
N ASP A 229 -6.86 -30.11 -13.05
CA ASP A 229 -8.19 -29.78 -12.53
C ASP A 229 -9.08 -28.99 -13.51
N GLY A 230 -8.51 -28.60 -14.65
CA GLY A 230 -9.21 -27.89 -15.72
C GLY A 230 -9.71 -26.51 -15.29
N LEU A 231 -8.99 -25.78 -14.45
CA LEU A 231 -9.25 -24.36 -14.22
C LEU A 231 -9.12 -23.59 -15.54
N CYS A 232 -10.22 -23.00 -16.00
CA CYS A 232 -10.28 -22.19 -17.21
C CYS A 232 -11.51 -21.27 -17.18
N ASP A 233 -11.65 -20.40 -18.18
CA ASP A 233 -12.90 -19.67 -18.37
C ASP A 233 -14.07 -20.60 -18.73
N PRO A 234 -15.31 -20.29 -18.29
CA PRO A 234 -15.73 -19.07 -17.61
C PRO A 234 -15.49 -19.10 -16.08
N TYR A 235 -15.43 -17.92 -15.46
CA TYR A 235 -15.27 -17.74 -14.01
C TYR A 235 -16.57 -18.02 -13.22
N ASP A 236 -17.08 -19.24 -13.34
CA ASP A 236 -18.24 -19.77 -12.63
C ASP A 236 -17.91 -20.29 -11.22
N ASP A 237 -18.91 -20.75 -10.48
CA ASP A 237 -18.75 -21.24 -9.11
C ASP A 237 -17.82 -22.46 -9.01
N ALA A 238 -17.73 -23.26 -10.08
CA ALA A 238 -16.84 -24.42 -10.11
C ALA A 238 -15.38 -23.97 -10.25
N ASN A 239 -15.08 -23.00 -11.11
CA ASN A 239 -13.74 -22.44 -11.27
C ASN A 239 -13.32 -21.55 -10.09
N LYS A 240 -14.25 -20.82 -9.47
CA LYS A 240 -14.00 -20.09 -8.22
C LYS A 240 -13.62 -21.01 -7.06
N ARG A 241 -14.22 -22.20 -6.98
CA ARG A 241 -13.83 -23.24 -6.01
C ARG A 241 -12.39 -23.73 -6.23
N LYS A 242 -12.00 -23.97 -7.49
CA LYS A 242 -10.63 -24.35 -7.84
C LYS A 242 -9.62 -23.23 -7.53
N LEU A 243 -10.01 -21.98 -7.71
CA LEU A 243 -9.19 -20.83 -7.29
C LEU A 243 -9.07 -20.77 -5.76
N ALA A 244 -10.18 -20.99 -5.04
CA ALA A 244 -10.19 -21.02 -3.58
C ALA A 244 -9.25 -22.10 -3.01
N TYR A 245 -9.19 -23.28 -3.64
CA TYR A 245 -8.21 -24.31 -3.29
C TYR A 245 -6.76 -23.83 -3.42
N ARG A 246 -6.42 -23.16 -4.53
CA ARG A 246 -5.08 -22.58 -4.74
C ARG A 246 -4.79 -21.51 -3.69
N HIS A 247 -5.74 -20.60 -3.42
CA HIS A 247 -5.59 -19.57 -2.40
C HIS A 247 -5.38 -20.14 -0.99
N ARG A 248 -6.09 -21.23 -0.63
CA ARG A 248 -5.87 -21.93 0.64
C ARG A 248 -4.46 -22.50 0.76
N ILE A 249 -3.96 -23.17 -0.28
CA ILE A 249 -2.58 -23.70 -0.30
C ILE A 249 -1.55 -22.56 -0.27
N ILE A 250 -1.80 -21.47 -0.99
CA ILE A 250 -0.92 -20.29 -0.99
C ILE A 250 -0.84 -19.68 0.42
N GLY A 251 -1.97 -19.52 1.11
CA GLY A 251 -2.00 -19.04 2.48
C GLY A 251 -1.22 -19.95 3.45
N GLN A 252 -1.39 -21.27 3.31
CA GLN A 252 -0.62 -22.25 4.10
C GLN A 252 0.88 -22.17 3.84
N LYS A 253 1.31 -22.11 2.57
CA LYS A 253 2.72 -21.93 2.18
C LYS A 253 3.30 -20.63 2.73
N TYR A 254 2.52 -19.54 2.67
CA TYR A 254 2.93 -18.27 3.24
C TYR A 254 3.16 -18.38 4.75
N ALA A 255 2.23 -19.00 5.48
CA ALA A 255 2.33 -19.17 6.93
C ALA A 255 3.49 -20.09 7.37
N GLN A 256 3.87 -21.05 6.53
CA GLN A 256 5.05 -21.91 6.72
C GLN A 256 6.37 -21.17 6.47
N GLY A 257 6.33 -20.12 5.64
CA GLY A 257 7.52 -19.37 5.24
C GLY A 257 8.36 -20.10 4.18
N LEU A 258 9.45 -19.48 3.74
CA LEU A 258 10.22 -19.97 2.58
C LEU A 258 11.00 -21.26 2.79
N ARG A 259 11.22 -21.69 4.04
CA ARG A 259 12.01 -22.90 4.33
C ARG A 259 11.33 -24.18 3.85
N ASP A 260 10.01 -24.17 3.80
CA ASP A 260 9.22 -25.32 3.33
C ASP A 260 8.93 -25.24 1.82
N VAL A 261 9.27 -24.11 1.18
CA VAL A 261 8.97 -23.84 -0.24
C VAL A 261 10.23 -23.96 -1.12
N LEU A 262 11.39 -23.51 -0.63
CA LEU A 262 12.63 -23.43 -1.40
C LEU A 262 13.69 -24.43 -0.92
N ASP A 263 14.52 -24.92 -1.84
CA ASP A 263 15.69 -25.74 -1.50
C ASP A 263 16.82 -24.89 -0.88
N GLU A 264 17.78 -25.59 -0.25
CA GLU A 264 18.89 -24.95 0.47
C GLU A 264 19.76 -24.05 -0.43
N GLY A 265 19.92 -24.41 -1.71
CA GLY A 265 20.68 -23.64 -2.68
C GLY A 265 19.99 -22.32 -3.03
N MET A 266 18.69 -22.36 -3.31
CA MET A 266 17.88 -21.18 -3.55
C MET A 266 17.78 -20.28 -2.31
N ILE A 267 17.64 -20.86 -1.12
CA ILE A 267 17.65 -20.10 0.15
C ILE A 267 18.96 -19.33 0.29
N LYS A 268 20.10 -19.95 -0.01
CA LYS A 268 21.41 -19.28 0.05
C LYS A 268 21.51 -18.14 -0.99
N LEU A 269 21.17 -18.42 -2.25
CA LEU A 269 21.18 -17.41 -3.32
C LEU A 269 20.34 -16.18 -2.95
N TRP A 270 19.14 -16.43 -2.46
CA TRP A 270 18.22 -15.39 -2.02
C TRP A 270 18.76 -14.61 -0.82
N ASN A 271 19.33 -15.29 0.18
CA ASN A 271 19.97 -14.62 1.31
C ASN A 271 21.12 -13.71 0.88
N ASP A 272 21.94 -14.16 -0.06
CA ASP A 272 23.04 -13.38 -0.62
C ASP A 272 22.51 -12.16 -1.39
N LEU A 273 21.44 -12.32 -2.19
CA LEU A 273 20.80 -11.20 -2.89
C LEU A 273 20.14 -10.20 -1.93
N TYR A 274 19.47 -10.67 -0.89
CA TYR A 274 18.92 -9.83 0.18
C TYR A 274 20.03 -9.00 0.83
N ASN A 275 21.12 -9.63 1.24
CA ASN A 275 22.23 -8.94 1.90
C ASN A 275 22.93 -7.95 0.95
N LEU A 276 23.11 -8.31 -0.31
CA LEU A 276 23.65 -7.42 -1.34
C LEU A 276 22.75 -6.18 -1.54
N THR A 277 21.44 -6.39 -1.59
CA THR A 277 20.45 -5.32 -1.75
C THR A 277 20.44 -4.41 -0.53
N ASP A 278 20.38 -4.98 0.67
CA ASP A 278 20.36 -4.22 1.92
C ASP A 278 21.64 -3.41 2.09
N SER A 279 22.80 -3.98 1.75
CA SER A 279 24.08 -3.28 1.72
C SER A 279 24.08 -2.12 0.71
N TYR A 280 23.59 -2.35 -0.51
CA TYR A 280 23.50 -1.31 -1.54
C TYR A 280 22.53 -0.19 -1.15
N THR A 281 21.46 -0.52 -0.43
CA THR A 281 20.38 0.40 -0.02
C THR A 281 20.59 0.99 1.38
N ASP A 282 21.81 0.94 1.92
CA ASP A 282 22.19 1.50 3.22
C ASP A 282 21.36 0.95 4.41
N GLY A 283 20.91 -0.30 4.33
CA GLY A 283 20.12 -0.96 5.37
C GLY A 283 18.61 -0.72 5.27
N TRP A 284 18.09 -0.38 4.08
CA TRP A 284 16.65 -0.11 3.89
C TRP A 284 15.77 -1.29 4.34
N LEU A 285 16.07 -2.50 3.84
CA LEU A 285 15.25 -3.69 4.07
C LEU A 285 15.31 -4.11 5.54
N SER A 286 16.51 -4.15 6.12
CA SER A 286 16.68 -4.48 7.54
C SER A 286 16.00 -3.45 8.45
N SER A 287 16.09 -2.16 8.16
CA SER A 287 15.42 -1.12 8.94
C SER A 287 13.89 -1.17 8.81
N ALA A 288 13.35 -1.42 7.62
CA ALA A 288 11.92 -1.60 7.41
C ALA A 288 11.40 -2.79 8.23
N ARG A 289 12.09 -3.93 8.16
CA ARG A 289 11.78 -5.14 8.92
C ARG A 289 11.83 -4.91 10.43
N THR A 290 12.87 -4.24 10.93
CA THR A 290 12.98 -3.88 12.36
C THR A 290 11.82 -2.98 12.80
N THR A 291 11.38 -2.05 11.95
CA THR A 291 10.26 -1.15 12.28
C THR A 291 8.94 -1.93 12.37
N LEU A 292 8.65 -2.80 11.41
CA LEU A 292 7.50 -3.70 11.43
C LEU A 292 7.47 -4.58 12.69
N ASP A 293 8.62 -5.16 13.04
CA ASP A 293 8.79 -6.01 14.23
C ASP A 293 8.58 -5.23 15.53
N GLN A 294 9.16 -4.04 15.66
CA GLN A 294 8.95 -3.16 16.81
C GLN A 294 7.50 -2.72 16.95
N ILE A 295 6.78 -2.50 15.85
CA ILE A 295 5.36 -2.19 15.88
C ILE A 295 4.60 -3.37 16.47
N LEU A 296 4.78 -4.55 15.88
CA LEU A 296 4.08 -5.78 16.27
C LEU A 296 4.32 -6.15 17.75
N HIS A 297 5.58 -6.14 18.19
CA HIS A 297 5.97 -6.57 19.54
C HIS A 297 5.97 -5.46 20.58
N GLY A 298 6.03 -4.20 20.16
CA GLY A 298 6.11 -3.10 21.11
C GLY A 298 4.74 -2.88 21.75
N ARG A 299 4.56 -3.44 22.94
CA ARG A 299 3.51 -3.00 23.87
C ARG A 299 3.83 -1.55 24.21
N ILE A 300 2.91 -0.61 23.96
CA ILE A 300 3.07 0.71 24.56
C ILE A 300 1.81 1.07 25.32
N CYS A 301 2.07 1.50 26.53
CA CYS A 301 1.21 2.28 27.38
C CYS A 301 2.12 3.40 27.85
N ILE A 302 1.95 4.60 27.29
CA ILE A 302 2.60 5.79 27.79
C ILE A 302 1.88 6.11 29.11
N ALA A 303 2.58 5.92 30.22
CA ALA A 303 2.41 6.77 31.39
C ALA A 303 3.81 7.33 31.64
N ASP A 304 4.00 8.62 31.37
CA ASP A 304 5.27 9.29 31.55
C ASP A 304 5.54 9.50 33.06
N GLN A 305 6.78 9.19 33.45
CA GLN A 305 7.55 9.62 34.63
C GLN A 305 6.80 10.05 35.93
N ALA A 306 6.86 9.21 36.96
CA ALA A 306 7.21 9.63 38.32
C ALA A 306 7.54 8.40 39.16
N GLY A 307 8.74 8.36 39.75
CA GLY A 307 9.08 7.31 40.70
C GLY A 307 8.12 7.33 41.89
N LEU A 308 7.59 6.17 42.28
CA LEU A 308 7.44 5.77 43.67
C LEU A 308 7.03 4.30 43.71
N ASP A 309 7.88 3.52 44.35
CA ASP A 309 7.62 2.39 45.23
C ASP A 309 6.13 2.11 45.54
N ASN A 310 5.80 0.81 45.55
CA ASN A 310 4.62 0.15 46.12
C ASN A 310 3.41 -0.13 45.20
N ALA A 311 3.34 -1.42 44.83
CA ALA A 311 2.15 -2.27 44.98
C ALA A 311 0.77 -1.61 44.75
N THR A 312 0.40 -1.36 43.49
CA THR A 312 -1.00 -1.37 43.05
C THR A 312 -1.07 -1.92 41.62
N ASN A 313 -1.92 -2.93 41.40
CA ASN A 313 -2.22 -3.48 40.07
C ASN A 313 -3.06 -2.46 39.27
N PHE A 314 -2.45 -1.36 38.83
CA PHE A 314 -3.05 -0.54 37.78
C PHE A 314 -3.01 -1.36 36.48
N ALA A 315 -4.17 -1.83 36.04
CA ALA A 315 -4.33 -2.56 34.79
C ALA A 315 -3.98 -1.62 33.63
N VAL A 316 -2.71 -1.61 33.25
CA VAL A 316 -2.22 -0.77 32.16
C VAL A 316 -2.98 -1.17 30.88
N PRO A 317 -3.61 -0.21 30.15
CA PRO A 317 -4.38 -0.54 28.96
C PRO A 317 -3.49 -1.28 27.94
N LYS A 318 -3.87 -2.51 27.62
CA LYS A 318 -3.14 -3.33 26.65
C LYS A 318 -3.42 -2.74 25.26
N CYS A 319 -2.45 -2.07 24.66
CA CYS A 319 -2.54 -1.69 23.24
C CYS A 319 -2.08 -2.87 22.37
N GLU A 320 -2.86 -3.21 21.35
CA GLU A 320 -2.48 -4.16 20.30
C GLU A 320 -2.09 -3.38 19.05
N ASN A 321 -0.98 -3.76 18.40
CA ASN A 321 -0.56 -3.17 17.14
C ASN A 321 -0.63 -4.25 16.05
N ILE A 322 -1.15 -3.89 14.89
CA ILE A 322 -1.32 -4.80 13.76
C ILE A 322 -0.78 -4.13 12.49
N ASN A 323 0.06 -4.84 11.75
CA ASN A 323 0.52 -4.41 10.43
C ASN A 323 -0.39 -5.00 9.34
N PHE A 324 -0.77 -4.15 8.39
CA PHE A 324 -1.42 -4.48 7.13
C PHE A 324 -0.55 -4.01 5.97
N LEU A 325 -0.64 -4.72 4.85
CA LEU A 325 -0.03 -4.33 3.58
C LEU A 325 -1.14 -4.07 2.56
N VAL A 326 -1.10 -2.92 1.89
CA VAL A 326 -1.98 -2.58 0.77
C VAL A 326 -1.11 -2.07 -0.37
N THR A 327 -0.94 -2.88 -1.41
CA THR A 327 -0.08 -2.60 -2.56
C THR A 327 -0.87 -2.55 -3.85
N SER A 328 -0.43 -1.70 -4.79
CA SER A 328 -1.04 -1.61 -6.11
C SER A 328 -0.69 -2.81 -7.00
N GLY A 329 0.30 -3.63 -6.67
CA GLY A 329 0.63 -4.86 -7.40
C GLY A 329 -0.40 -5.99 -7.23
N SER A 330 -0.32 -7.01 -8.10
CA SER A 330 -1.18 -8.20 -8.02
C SER A 330 -0.91 -9.03 -6.75
N LEU A 331 -1.92 -9.75 -6.26
CA LEU A 331 -1.91 -10.38 -4.93
C LEU A 331 -0.82 -11.43 -4.77
N ILE A 332 -0.70 -12.34 -5.74
CA ILE A 332 0.21 -13.49 -5.62
C ILE A 332 1.68 -13.05 -5.63
N PRO A 333 2.16 -12.24 -6.59
CA PRO A 333 3.50 -11.66 -6.53
C PRO A 333 3.75 -10.85 -5.26
N SER A 334 2.74 -10.14 -4.74
CA SER A 334 2.88 -9.40 -3.49
C SER A 334 3.11 -10.30 -2.28
N LEU A 335 2.40 -11.44 -2.20
CA LEU A 335 2.65 -12.46 -1.16
C LEU A 335 4.04 -13.08 -1.29
N VAL A 336 4.48 -13.35 -2.53
CA VAL A 336 5.84 -13.85 -2.80
C VAL A 336 6.89 -12.83 -2.41
N LYS A 337 6.70 -11.54 -2.74
CA LYS A 337 7.57 -10.45 -2.28
C LYS A 337 7.62 -10.42 -0.75
N CYS A 338 6.50 -10.50 -0.04
CA CYS A 338 6.50 -10.57 1.42
C CYS A 338 7.41 -11.69 1.97
N LEU A 339 7.34 -12.88 1.37
CA LEU A 339 8.23 -13.99 1.72
C LEU A 339 9.69 -13.67 1.42
N LEU A 340 10.00 -13.24 0.19
CA LEU A 340 11.36 -12.91 -0.28
C LEU A 340 11.97 -11.68 0.42
N PHE A 341 11.17 -10.82 1.03
CA PHE A 341 11.66 -9.69 1.81
C PHE A 341 11.48 -9.90 3.33
N ARG A 342 11.13 -11.14 3.75
CA ARG A 342 11.09 -11.60 5.15
C ARG A 342 10.05 -10.87 6.03
N PHE A 343 8.86 -10.66 5.47
CA PHE A 343 7.70 -10.03 6.12
C PHE A 343 6.62 -11.02 6.58
N ASP A 344 6.73 -12.31 6.23
CA ASP A 344 5.74 -13.36 6.51
C ASP A 344 5.37 -13.53 7.98
N GLY A 345 6.34 -13.42 8.89
CA GLY A 345 6.11 -13.43 10.34
C GLY A 345 5.68 -12.07 10.93
N LEU A 346 5.69 -11.00 10.14
CA LEU A 346 5.41 -9.62 10.58
C LEU A 346 4.06 -9.10 10.05
N ILE A 347 3.61 -9.65 8.92
CA ILE A 347 2.36 -9.36 8.24
C ILE A 347 1.75 -10.70 7.82
N SER A 348 0.66 -11.10 8.48
CA SER A 348 -0.09 -12.30 8.10
C SER A 348 -0.62 -12.20 6.67
N HIS A 349 -0.74 -13.32 5.95
CA HIS A 349 -1.35 -13.34 4.61
C HIS A 349 -2.79 -12.82 4.61
N GLU A 350 -3.50 -12.89 5.74
CA GLU A 350 -4.85 -12.33 5.90
C GLU A 350 -4.87 -10.79 5.94
N ASN A 351 -3.71 -10.17 6.12
CA ASN A 351 -3.53 -8.72 6.21
C ASN A 351 -2.82 -8.14 4.97
N VAL A 352 -2.63 -8.94 3.92
CA VAL A 352 -2.08 -8.50 2.63
C VAL A 352 -3.23 -8.28 1.65
N TYR A 353 -3.29 -7.08 1.08
CA TYR A 353 -4.31 -6.65 0.14
C TYR A 353 -3.66 -6.15 -1.17
N SER A 354 -4.16 -6.65 -2.29
CA SER A 354 -3.92 -6.07 -3.62
C SER A 354 -5.00 -5.04 -3.93
N SER A 355 -4.58 -3.83 -4.25
CA SER A 355 -5.47 -2.78 -4.75
C SER A 355 -5.53 -2.72 -6.27
N TRP A 356 -4.88 -3.65 -6.99
CA TRP A 356 -4.74 -3.65 -8.46
C TRP A 356 -6.05 -3.34 -9.21
N GLU A 357 -7.15 -4.00 -8.84
CA GLU A 357 -8.44 -3.80 -9.52
C GLU A 357 -9.37 -2.80 -8.83
N VAL A 358 -9.20 -2.60 -7.52
CA VAL A 358 -10.21 -1.97 -6.64
C VAL A 358 -9.78 -0.61 -6.08
N GLY A 359 -8.48 -0.31 -6.14
CA GLY A 359 -7.87 0.89 -5.58
C GLY A 359 -7.67 0.86 -4.05
N LYS A 360 -6.67 1.59 -3.57
CA LYS A 360 -6.26 1.56 -2.14
C LYS A 360 -7.37 2.02 -1.20
N LEU A 361 -8.18 3.00 -1.61
CA LEU A 361 -9.32 3.49 -0.81
C LEU A 361 -10.34 2.37 -0.52
N GLN A 362 -10.59 1.47 -1.46
CA GLN A 362 -11.52 0.38 -1.24
C GLN A 362 -10.94 -0.66 -0.26
N CYS A 363 -9.65 -1.00 -0.40
CA CYS A 363 -8.97 -1.85 0.58
C CYS A 363 -8.99 -1.24 1.99
N PHE A 364 -8.76 0.06 2.11
CA PHE A 364 -8.81 0.78 3.40
C PHE A 364 -10.21 0.68 4.03
N ARG A 365 -11.27 0.80 3.23
CA ARG A 365 -12.64 0.58 3.72
C ARG A 365 -12.81 -0.83 4.26
N TRP A 366 -12.49 -1.86 3.49
CA TRP A 366 -12.62 -3.25 3.95
C TRP A 366 -11.82 -3.54 5.22
N ILE A 367 -10.58 -3.04 5.32
CA ILE A 367 -9.77 -3.16 6.53
C ILE A 367 -10.47 -2.50 7.71
N LYS A 368 -10.98 -1.26 7.57
CA LYS A 368 -11.75 -0.57 8.62
C LYS A 368 -12.98 -1.39 9.05
N GLU A 369 -13.66 -2.02 8.10
CA GLU A 369 -14.85 -2.81 8.39
C GLU A 369 -14.58 -4.06 9.25
N ARG A 370 -13.38 -4.65 9.14
CA ARG A 370 -12.96 -5.79 10.00
C ARG A 370 -12.90 -5.44 11.48
N PHE A 371 -12.82 -4.16 11.83
CA PHE A 371 -12.69 -3.68 13.21
C PHE A 371 -13.94 -2.98 13.75
N LYS A 372 -15.10 -3.11 13.09
CA LYS A 372 -16.37 -2.51 13.56
C LYS A 372 -16.65 -2.92 15.01
N GLY A 373 -16.83 -1.92 15.89
CA GLY A 373 -17.13 -2.12 17.32
C GLY A 373 -15.92 -2.04 18.26
N ALA A 374 -14.70 -1.86 17.77
CA ALA A 374 -13.50 -1.69 18.58
C ALA A 374 -12.97 -0.24 18.57
N LYS A 375 -12.27 0.17 19.64
CA LYS A 375 -11.52 1.46 19.70
C LYS A 375 -10.23 1.31 18.88
N VAL A 376 -10.31 1.61 17.59
CA VAL A 376 -9.20 1.41 16.63
C VAL A 376 -8.73 2.74 16.07
N GLN A 377 -7.41 2.85 15.93
CA GLN A 377 -6.77 3.96 15.23
C GLN A 377 -5.93 3.43 14.08
N PHE A 378 -5.96 4.14 12.97
CA PHE A 378 -5.28 3.74 11.75
C PHE A 378 -4.16 4.73 11.41
N CYS A 379 -3.09 4.26 10.82
CA CYS A 379 -2.03 5.07 10.24
C CYS A 379 -1.65 4.50 8.88
N ALA A 380 -1.68 5.31 7.83
CA ALA A 380 -1.26 4.92 6.50
C ALA A 380 0.18 5.37 6.26
N ILE A 381 1.01 4.50 5.69
CA ILE A 381 2.43 4.74 5.43
C ILE A 381 2.73 4.32 3.99
N GLY A 382 3.29 5.23 3.20
CA GLY A 382 3.60 4.96 1.79
C GLY A 382 4.30 6.14 1.11
N ASP A 383 4.80 5.96 -0.10
CA ASP A 383 5.46 7.01 -0.89
C ASP A 383 4.52 7.70 -1.90
N GLY A 384 3.45 7.00 -2.27
CA GLY A 384 2.53 7.31 -3.34
C GLY A 384 1.39 8.27 -2.96
N ILE A 385 0.79 8.84 -4.01
CA ILE A 385 -0.37 9.73 -3.88
C ILE A 385 -1.68 8.96 -3.63
N GLU A 386 -1.74 7.68 -3.97
CA GLU A 386 -2.97 6.89 -3.90
C GLU A 386 -3.36 6.61 -2.44
N GLU A 387 -2.43 6.10 -1.64
CA GLU A 387 -2.59 5.88 -0.21
C GLU A 387 -2.75 7.19 0.57
N CYS A 388 -2.08 8.27 0.13
CA CYS A 388 -2.24 9.60 0.70
C CYS A 388 -3.69 10.09 0.56
N ARG A 389 -4.26 9.98 -0.66
CA ARG A 389 -5.67 10.33 -0.91
C ARG A 389 -6.63 9.41 -0.17
N ALA A 390 -6.33 8.11 -0.12
CA ALA A 390 -7.14 7.16 0.62
C ALA A 390 -7.16 7.51 2.12
N ALA A 391 -6.01 7.80 2.71
CA ALA A 391 -5.88 8.23 4.10
C ALA A 391 -6.63 9.54 4.37
N GLU A 392 -6.54 10.52 3.46
CA GLU A 392 -7.29 11.78 3.56
C GLU A 392 -8.80 11.54 3.63
N VAL A 393 -9.35 10.72 2.71
CA VAL A 393 -10.78 10.36 2.69
C VAL A 393 -11.19 9.62 3.97
N MET A 394 -10.30 8.78 4.50
CA MET A 394 -10.56 8.00 5.72
C MET A 394 -10.32 8.79 7.00
N GLN A 395 -9.78 10.02 6.90
CA GLN A 395 -9.33 10.88 8.00
C GLN A 395 -8.28 10.19 8.89
N TRP A 396 -7.33 9.51 8.25
CA TRP A 396 -6.22 8.83 8.91
C TRP A 396 -4.92 9.64 8.77
N PRO A 397 -4.03 9.65 9.78
CA PRO A 397 -2.67 10.13 9.59
C PRO A 397 -2.01 9.39 8.43
N PHE A 398 -1.28 10.16 7.61
CA PHE A 398 -0.47 9.64 6.52
C PHE A 398 1.00 10.03 6.75
N VAL A 399 1.88 9.04 6.71
CA VAL A 399 3.33 9.24 6.82
C VAL A 399 3.95 8.93 5.47
N LYS A 400 4.36 10.00 4.76
CA LYS A 400 5.01 9.88 3.46
C LYS A 400 6.44 9.36 3.61
N VAL A 401 6.75 8.22 3.01
CA VAL A 401 8.11 7.69 2.86
C VAL A 401 8.72 8.21 1.56
N ASP A 402 10.02 8.51 1.57
CA ASP A 402 10.76 8.98 0.40
C ASP A 402 12.19 8.43 0.45
N PHE A 403 12.58 7.63 -0.54
CA PHE A 403 13.93 7.07 -0.59
C PHE A 403 15.01 8.10 -0.93
N CYS A 404 14.63 9.29 -1.40
CA CYS A 404 15.59 10.34 -1.72
C CYS A 404 16.39 10.74 -0.47
N PRO A 405 17.70 11.06 -0.60
CA PRO A 405 18.51 11.42 0.55
C PRO A 405 18.02 12.64 1.35
N SER A 406 17.28 13.53 0.70
CA SER A 406 16.64 14.70 1.32
C SER A 406 15.25 14.43 1.89
N GLY A 407 14.73 13.21 1.75
CA GLY A 407 13.43 12.80 2.25
C GLY A 407 13.37 12.89 3.78
N THR A 408 12.25 13.37 4.31
CA THR A 408 12.06 13.56 5.76
C THR A 408 11.87 12.23 6.49
N HIS A 409 11.09 11.31 5.91
CA HIS A 409 10.91 9.96 6.43
C HIS A 409 11.46 8.97 5.42
N ARG A 410 12.45 8.20 5.83
CA ARG A 410 13.12 7.21 5.00
C ARG A 410 13.68 6.10 5.88
N PHE A 411 13.98 4.97 5.26
CA PHE A 411 14.84 3.99 5.89
C PHE A 411 16.32 4.19 5.49
N PRO A 412 17.26 3.90 6.41
CA PRO A 412 17.06 3.84 7.86
C PRO A 412 16.66 5.24 8.41
N GLY A 413 15.83 5.27 9.46
CA GLY A 413 15.48 6.53 10.16
C GLY A 413 14.01 6.66 10.57
N LEU A 414 13.08 6.11 9.80
CA LEU A 414 11.68 6.02 10.22
C LEU A 414 11.55 5.02 11.37
N THR A 415 10.97 5.46 12.49
CA THR A 415 10.84 4.66 13.72
C THR A 415 9.38 4.52 14.13
N LYS A 416 9.08 3.50 14.95
CA LYS A 416 7.77 3.35 15.58
C LYS A 416 7.33 4.60 16.35
N THR A 417 8.23 5.20 17.13
CA THR A 417 7.92 6.39 17.94
C THR A 417 7.45 7.56 17.07
N MET A 418 8.05 7.75 15.89
CA MET A 418 7.59 8.76 14.94
C MET A 418 6.17 8.48 14.43
N LEU A 419 5.88 7.22 14.05
CA LEU A 419 4.55 6.83 13.60
C LEU A 419 3.49 7.04 14.70
N GLN A 420 3.84 6.72 15.95
CA GLN A 420 2.96 6.92 17.10
C GLN A 420 2.70 8.40 17.37
N TYR A 421 3.73 9.25 17.29
CA TYR A 421 3.57 10.70 17.39
C TYR A 421 2.55 11.23 16.38
N TYR A 422 2.61 10.78 15.11
CA TYR A 422 1.62 11.18 14.10
C TYR A 422 0.19 10.72 14.46
N MET A 423 0.05 9.52 15.02
CA MET A 423 -1.24 9.04 15.49
C MET A 423 -1.76 9.87 16.67
N GLU A 424 -0.90 10.21 17.64
CA GLU A 424 -1.27 11.04 18.79
C GLU A 424 -1.67 12.45 18.40
N VAL A 425 -0.99 13.06 17.42
CA VAL A 425 -1.35 14.40 16.92
C VAL A 425 -2.74 14.42 16.29
N ILE A 426 -3.14 13.36 15.57
CA ILE A 426 -4.42 13.31 14.86
C ILE A 426 -5.57 12.82 15.74
N TYR A 427 -5.33 11.79 16.58
CA TYR A 427 -6.37 11.19 17.41
C TYR A 427 -6.41 11.73 18.85
N GLY A 428 -5.42 12.54 19.25
CA GLY A 428 -5.23 13.04 20.61
C GLY A 428 -4.46 12.07 21.51
N GLU A 429 -3.85 12.63 22.56
CA GLU A 429 -3.38 11.85 23.70
C GLU A 429 -4.58 11.17 24.36
N SER A 430 -4.44 9.89 24.69
CA SER A 430 -5.49 9.16 25.40
C SER A 430 -5.53 9.57 26.88
N ASN A 431 -6.00 10.79 27.15
CA ASN A 431 -6.42 11.20 28.48
C ASN A 431 -7.88 10.78 28.64
N ALA A 432 -8.10 9.70 29.37
CA ALA A 432 -9.41 9.30 29.84
C ALA A 432 -9.80 10.24 30.99
N GLU A 433 -10.59 11.26 30.68
CA GLU A 433 -11.61 11.76 31.59
C GLU A 433 -12.90 11.83 30.78
N ASP A 434 -13.55 10.67 30.61
CA ASP A 434 -15.01 10.68 30.50
C ASP A 434 -15.50 11.13 31.88
N GLY A 435 -15.66 12.43 32.05
CA GLY A 435 -16.39 13.00 33.17
C GLY A 435 -17.81 12.51 33.07
N ASP A 436 -18.23 11.71 34.05
CA ASP A 436 -19.64 11.51 34.38
C ASP A 436 -20.24 12.89 34.71
N ASP A 437 -20.82 13.55 33.72
CA ASP A 437 -21.69 14.70 33.94
C ASP A 437 -23.07 14.19 34.40
N ILE A 438 -23.39 14.58 35.64
CA ILE A 438 -24.62 14.37 36.41
C ILE A 438 -25.85 14.99 35.73
#